data_AF-A0AA42I3S5-F1
#
_entry.id   AF-A0AA42I3S5-F1
#
_cell.length_a   1.000
_cell.length_b   1.000
_cell.length_c   1.000
_cell.angle_alpha   90.00
_cell.angle_beta   90.00
_cell.angle_gamma   90.00
#
_symmetry.space_group_name_H-M   'P 1'
#
loop_
_entity.id
_entity.type
_entity.pdbx_description
1 polymer ?
#
loop_
_entity_poly.entity_id
_entity_poly.type
_entity_poly.pdbx_seq_one_letter_code
_entity_poly.pdbx_strand_id
1 'polypeptide(L)'
;MTKEHEHDYPTLASGQCPACGAMGSLVAFSGSLPLVSGPLTTDVPDLTGEQCKRCEETFLEPESQARFLAAADDLVIRGRKAAGEKLRKVRIKLKLTQHQAGELAGGGPNGFNRYEKGHAQPVAAVFNLFNLLDRHPDLLEEVMEAKPLVPTRVAFEKGPAGTTVTINKKGPSPKTGARRGAAASAAR
;
A
#
# COMPACT_ATOMS: atom_id res chain seq x y z
N MET A 1 -19.78 -22.22 -37.56
CA MET A 1 -20.11 -21.05 -36.72
C MET A 1 -18.97 -20.82 -35.74
N THR A 2 -18.03 -19.95 -36.11
CA THR A 2 -17.16 -19.20 -35.19
C THR A 2 -16.89 -17.89 -35.92
N LYS A 3 -17.61 -16.83 -35.57
CA LYS A 3 -17.30 -15.49 -36.09
C LYS A 3 -15.98 -15.09 -35.44
N GLU A 4 -14.95 -14.95 -36.25
CA GLU A 4 -13.74 -14.23 -35.88
C GLU A 4 -14.17 -12.81 -35.54
N HIS A 5 -14.06 -12.44 -34.27
CA HIS A 5 -14.26 -11.06 -33.85
C HIS A 5 -13.00 -10.30 -34.27
N GLU A 6 -13.07 -9.67 -35.44
CA GLU A 6 -12.07 -8.71 -35.89
C GLU A 6 -12.06 -7.54 -34.89
N HIS A 7 -10.99 -7.49 -34.10
CA HIS A 7 -10.81 -6.49 -33.06
C HIS A 7 -10.36 -5.18 -33.72
N ASP A 8 -11.32 -4.27 -33.99
CA ASP A 8 -11.11 -2.88 -34.42
C ASP A 8 -10.56 -2.01 -33.28
N TYR A 9 -9.41 -2.41 -32.72
CA TYR A 9 -8.66 -1.60 -31.78
C TYR A 9 -7.38 -1.14 -32.45
N PRO A 10 -7.01 0.15 -32.31
CA PRO A 10 -5.76 0.67 -32.88
C PRO A 10 -4.58 -0.12 -32.32
N THR A 11 -3.83 -0.79 -33.20
CA THR A 11 -2.60 -1.48 -32.85
C THR A 11 -1.41 -0.54 -33.02
N LEU A 12 -0.40 -0.71 -32.17
CA LEU A 12 0.85 0.04 -32.29
C LEU A 12 1.62 -0.48 -33.51
N ALA A 13 2.11 0.44 -34.34
CA ALA A 13 2.99 0.09 -35.45
C ALA A 13 4.32 -0.47 -34.92
N SER A 14 4.95 -1.37 -35.68
CA SER A 14 6.29 -1.87 -35.31
C SER A 14 7.29 -0.71 -35.19
N GLY A 15 8.04 -0.66 -34.09
CA GLY A 15 8.98 0.43 -33.81
C GLY A 15 8.32 1.75 -33.35
N GLN A 16 7.00 1.78 -33.16
CA GLN A 16 6.30 2.88 -32.50
C GLN A 16 6.55 2.85 -31.00
N CYS A 17 7.02 3.95 -30.42
CA CYS A 17 7.06 4.11 -28.98
C CYS A 17 5.63 4.10 -28.40
N PRO A 18 5.29 3.18 -27.47
CA PRO A 18 3.97 3.13 -26.84
C PRO A 18 3.60 4.37 -26.00
N ALA A 19 4.60 5.09 -25.46
CA ALA A 19 4.37 6.21 -24.56
C ALA A 19 4.11 7.54 -25.29
N CYS A 20 4.87 7.84 -26.35
CA CYS A 20 4.77 9.13 -27.06
C CYS A 20 4.39 9.00 -28.55
N GLY A 21 4.22 7.78 -29.06
CA GLY A 21 3.81 7.52 -30.44
C GLY A 21 4.91 7.73 -31.50
N ALA A 22 6.14 8.02 -31.12
CA ALA A 22 7.22 8.27 -32.07
C ALA A 22 7.64 7.01 -32.85
N MET A 23 7.68 7.11 -34.18
CA MET A 23 8.11 6.05 -35.09
C MET A 23 9.63 5.86 -35.06
N GLY A 24 10.09 4.60 -35.09
CA GLY A 24 11.51 4.25 -35.28
C GLY A 24 12.45 4.81 -34.21
N SER A 25 11.91 5.08 -33.01
CA SER A 25 12.63 5.79 -31.94
C SER A 25 13.12 4.88 -30.82
N LEU A 26 12.69 3.62 -30.81
CA LEU A 26 13.10 2.60 -29.86
C LEU A 26 14.49 2.08 -30.23
N VAL A 27 15.40 2.11 -29.26
CA VAL A 27 16.75 1.55 -29.39
C VAL A 27 17.07 0.67 -28.19
N ALA A 28 18.00 -0.28 -28.36
CA ALA A 28 18.47 -1.10 -27.26
C ALA A 28 18.97 -0.26 -26.08
N PHE A 29 18.52 -0.60 -24.88
CA PHE A 29 18.90 0.00 -23.60
C PHE A 29 19.69 -1.03 -22.78
N SER A 30 20.79 -0.58 -22.19
CA SER A 30 21.51 -1.30 -21.16
C SER A 30 22.05 -0.30 -20.15
N GLY A 31 21.73 -0.46 -18.88
CA GLY A 31 22.16 0.48 -17.84
C GLY A 31 21.42 0.31 -16.53
N SER A 32 21.34 1.40 -15.77
CA SER A 32 20.63 1.47 -14.49
C SER A 32 19.47 2.45 -14.57
N LEU A 33 18.41 2.20 -13.79
CA LEU A 33 17.30 3.13 -13.61
C LEU A 33 17.14 3.50 -12.14
N PRO A 34 16.90 4.79 -11.82
CA PRO A 34 16.66 5.23 -10.46
C PRO A 34 15.26 4.81 -9.99
N LEU A 35 15.15 4.46 -8.72
CA LEU A 35 13.92 4.10 -8.06
C LEU A 35 13.79 4.90 -6.76
N VAL A 36 12.64 5.54 -6.57
CA VAL A 36 12.36 6.40 -5.42
C VAL A 36 11.09 5.93 -4.71
N SER A 37 11.14 5.85 -3.38
CA SER A 37 9.99 5.59 -2.52
C SER A 37 10.05 6.50 -1.28
N GLY A 38 9.28 7.58 -1.31
CA GLY A 38 9.34 8.61 -0.27
C GLY A 38 10.75 9.18 -0.13
N PRO A 39 11.40 9.10 1.04
CA PRO A 39 12.77 9.59 1.22
C PRO A 39 13.85 8.60 0.77
N LEU A 40 13.49 7.38 0.38
CA LEU A 40 14.46 6.35 -0.02
C LEU A 40 14.67 6.39 -1.53
N THR A 41 15.93 6.37 -1.95
CA THR A 41 16.34 6.28 -3.35
C THR A 41 17.33 5.12 -3.51
N THR A 42 17.25 4.40 -4.62
CA THR A 42 18.23 3.39 -5.03
C THR A 42 18.29 3.32 -6.54
N ASP A 43 19.46 3.07 -7.10
CA ASP A 43 19.58 2.69 -8.52
C ASP A 43 19.44 1.18 -8.65
N VAL A 44 18.72 0.73 -9.68
CA VAL A 44 18.63 -0.68 -10.05
C VAL A 44 19.55 -0.91 -11.25
N PRO A 45 20.70 -1.59 -11.07
CA PRO A 45 21.67 -1.81 -12.13
C PRO A 45 21.28 -2.99 -13.04
N ASP A 46 22.08 -3.21 -14.07
CA ASP A 46 22.03 -4.38 -14.95
C ASP A 46 20.65 -4.62 -15.58
N LEU A 47 20.05 -3.53 -16.06
CA LEU A 47 18.78 -3.54 -16.76
C LEU A 47 18.99 -3.50 -18.26
N THR A 48 18.17 -4.26 -18.98
CA THR A 48 18.12 -4.36 -20.43
C THR A 48 16.71 -4.13 -20.94
N GLY A 49 16.60 -3.64 -22.17
CA GLY A 49 15.31 -3.39 -22.82
C GLY A 49 15.45 -2.49 -24.03
N GLU A 50 14.42 -1.69 -24.27
CA GLU A 50 14.43 -0.63 -25.28
C GLU A 50 14.17 0.72 -24.62
N GLN A 51 14.82 1.78 -25.10
CA GLN A 51 14.54 3.15 -24.69
C GLN A 51 14.15 4.00 -25.90
N CYS A 52 13.14 4.83 -25.73
CA CYS A 52 12.76 5.79 -26.76
C CYS A 52 13.72 6.98 -26.75
N LYS A 53 14.42 7.24 -27.86
CA LYS A 53 15.29 8.42 -28.02
C LYS A 53 14.56 9.77 -28.01
N ARG A 54 13.23 9.78 -28.08
CA ARG A 54 12.41 11.02 -28.09
C ARG A 54 11.90 11.40 -26.70
N CYS A 55 11.31 10.45 -25.99
CA CYS A 55 10.67 10.71 -24.69
C CYS A 55 11.37 10.03 -23.51
N GLU A 56 12.48 9.32 -23.75
CA GLU A 56 13.32 8.66 -22.75
C GLU A 56 12.64 7.53 -21.96
N GLU A 57 11.41 7.16 -22.33
CA GLU A 57 10.70 6.02 -21.74
C GLU A 57 11.45 4.72 -22.03
N THR A 58 11.65 3.93 -20.97
CA THR A 58 12.36 2.65 -21.02
C THR A 58 11.41 1.49 -20.83
N PHE A 59 11.36 0.60 -21.83
CA PHE A 59 10.61 -0.64 -21.84
C PHE A 59 11.54 -1.79 -21.51
N LEU A 60 11.47 -2.29 -20.28
CA LEU A 60 12.36 -3.35 -19.81
C LEU A 60 11.97 -4.71 -20.39
N GLU A 61 12.96 -5.55 -20.69
CA GLU A 61 12.76 -6.97 -20.95
C GLU A 61 12.24 -7.69 -19.69
N PRO A 62 11.56 -8.85 -19.82
CA PRO A 62 10.90 -9.52 -18.71
C PRO A 62 11.78 -9.78 -17.48
N GLU A 63 13.04 -10.15 -17.68
CA GLU A 63 13.98 -10.43 -16.58
C GLU A 63 14.41 -9.16 -15.85
N SER A 64 14.74 -8.11 -16.60
CA SER A 64 15.06 -6.78 -16.10
C SER A 64 13.87 -6.13 -15.40
N GLN A 65 12.66 -6.29 -15.95
CA GLN A 65 11.41 -5.85 -15.33
C GLN A 65 11.18 -6.55 -13.99
N ALA A 66 11.38 -7.87 -13.92
CA ALA A 66 11.24 -8.63 -12.67
C ALA A 66 12.22 -8.16 -11.60
N ARG A 67 13.49 -7.88 -11.96
CA ARG A 67 14.49 -7.29 -11.04
C ARG A 67 14.06 -5.91 -10.54
N PHE A 68 13.61 -5.04 -11.46
CA PHE A 68 13.16 -3.70 -11.10
C PHE A 68 11.95 -3.73 -10.15
N LEU A 69 10.96 -4.59 -10.41
CA LEU A 69 9.80 -4.74 -9.53
C LEU A 69 10.17 -5.33 -8.16
N ALA A 70 11.07 -6.31 -8.10
CA ALA A 70 11.56 -6.85 -6.84
C ALA A 70 12.29 -5.79 -6.00
N ALA A 71 13.11 -4.95 -6.65
CA ALA A 71 13.76 -3.82 -5.99
C ALA A 71 12.75 -2.77 -5.50
N ALA A 72 11.67 -2.53 -6.25
CA ALA A 72 10.57 -1.65 -5.86
C ALA A 72 9.85 -2.14 -4.60
N ASP A 73 9.50 -3.43 -4.56
CA ASP A 73 8.87 -4.04 -3.39
C ASP A 73 9.76 -3.97 -2.15
N ASP A 74 11.06 -4.29 -2.30
CA ASP A 74 12.03 -4.20 -1.20
C ASP A 74 12.16 -2.76 -0.67
N LEU A 75 12.27 -1.77 -1.56
CA LEU A 75 12.37 -0.36 -1.18
C LEU A 75 11.16 0.10 -0.36
N VAL A 76 9.95 -0.28 -0.79
CA VAL A 76 8.70 0.02 -0.07
C VAL A 76 8.66 -0.68 1.29
N ILE A 77 9.06 -1.95 1.37
CA ILE A 77 9.10 -2.71 2.63
C ILE A 77 10.09 -2.10 3.61
N ARG A 78 11.29 -1.71 3.13
CA ARG A 78 12.29 -1.01 3.96
C ARG A 78 11.75 0.32 4.48
N GLY A 79 11.10 1.12 3.62
CA GLY A 79 10.47 2.38 4.02
C GLY A 79 9.42 2.20 5.12
N ARG A 80 8.54 1.20 4.97
CA ARG A 80 7.52 0.85 5.96
C ARG A 80 8.12 0.43 7.30
N LYS A 81 9.14 -0.43 7.28
CA LYS A 81 9.83 -0.89 8.49
C LYS A 81 10.51 0.27 9.21
N ALA A 82 11.26 1.11 8.49
CA ALA A 82 11.92 2.28 9.06
C ALA A 82 10.92 3.25 9.72
N ALA A 83 9.79 3.52 9.06
CA ALA A 83 8.73 4.35 9.63
C ALA A 83 8.12 3.72 10.88
N GLY A 84 7.85 2.41 10.86
CA GLY A 84 7.34 1.65 11.99
C GLY A 84 8.29 1.65 13.20
N GLU A 85 9.58 1.47 12.97
CA GLU A 85 10.61 1.53 14.00
C GLU A 85 10.71 2.91 14.64
N LYS A 86 10.61 3.99 13.84
CA LYS A 86 10.58 5.35 14.36
C LYS A 86 9.36 5.56 15.27
N LEU A 87 8.17 5.16 14.82
CA LEU A 87 6.96 5.23 15.64
C LEU A 87 7.10 4.43 16.94
N ARG A 88 7.66 3.22 16.89
CA ARG A 88 7.90 2.40 18.07
C ARG A 88 8.82 3.10 19.07
N LYS A 89 9.93 3.67 18.61
CA LYS A 89 10.91 4.37 19.44
C LYS A 89 10.26 5.55 20.18
N VAL A 90 9.53 6.39 19.45
CA VAL A 90 8.81 7.54 20.02
C VAL A 90 7.72 7.09 20.99
N ARG A 91 6.92 6.09 20.62
CA ARG A 91 5.86 5.56 21.49
C ARG A 91 6.41 5.12 22.85
N ILE A 92 7.52 4.38 22.85
CA ILE A 92 8.18 3.91 24.08
C ILE A 92 8.71 5.09 24.89
N LYS A 93 9.32 6.09 24.22
CA LYS A 93 9.80 7.33 24.87
C LYS A 93 8.67 8.08 25.59
N LEU A 94 7.51 8.17 24.96
CA LEU A 94 6.29 8.76 25.51
C LEU A 94 5.56 7.86 26.52
N LYS A 95 6.09 6.66 26.79
CA LYS A 95 5.50 5.66 27.71
C LYS A 95 4.08 5.23 27.34
N LEU A 96 3.75 5.23 26.05
CA LEU A 96 2.44 4.83 25.54
C LEU A 96 2.40 3.35 25.18
N THR A 97 1.27 2.70 25.46
CA THR A 97 0.94 1.39 24.86
C THR A 97 0.55 1.55 23.38
N GLN A 98 0.57 0.46 22.60
CA GLN A 98 0.12 0.49 21.20
C GLN A 98 -1.36 0.90 21.09
N HIS A 99 -2.18 0.52 22.08
CA HIS A 99 -3.59 0.90 22.16
C HIS A 99 -3.75 2.41 22.36
N GLN A 100 -3.11 2.95 23.40
CA GLN A 100 -3.17 4.39 23.70
C GLN A 100 -2.65 5.24 22.53
N ALA A 101 -1.56 4.79 21.88
CA ALA A 101 -1.04 5.46 20.70
C ALA A 101 -2.06 5.47 19.54
N GLY A 102 -2.80 4.37 19.34
CA GLY A 102 -3.86 4.26 18.34
C GLY A 102 -5.11 5.09 18.67
N GLU A 103 -5.42 5.28 19.95
CA GLU A 103 -6.49 6.20 20.39
C GLU A 103 -6.09 7.65 20.18
N LEU A 104 -4.84 8.00 20.49
CA LEU A 104 -4.30 9.36 20.38
C LEU A 104 -4.18 9.82 18.93
N ALA A 105 -3.53 9.00 18.08
CA ALA A 105 -3.20 9.39 16.71
C ALA A 105 -4.16 8.84 15.65
N GLY A 106 -5.02 7.89 16.03
CA GLY A 106 -5.85 7.13 15.11
C GLY A 106 -5.16 5.89 14.53
N GLY A 107 -5.75 5.30 13.48
CA GLY A 107 -5.32 4.03 12.87
C GLY A 107 -6.07 2.79 13.38
N GLY A 108 -7.02 3.00 14.30
CA GLY A 108 -7.87 1.95 14.87
C GLY A 108 -7.13 1.02 15.85
N PRO A 109 -7.82 0.03 16.44
CA PRO A 109 -7.29 -0.77 17.54
C PRO A 109 -5.98 -1.50 17.25
N ASN A 110 -5.71 -1.80 15.96
CA ASN A 110 -4.55 -2.54 15.50
C ASN A 110 -3.58 -1.70 14.65
N GLY A 111 -3.75 -0.37 14.63
CA GLY A 111 -2.92 0.53 13.82
C GLY A 111 -1.43 0.36 14.14
N PHE A 112 -1.04 0.66 15.39
CA PHE A 112 0.35 0.62 15.82
C PHE A 112 0.98 -0.77 15.74
N ASN A 113 0.23 -1.86 15.99
CA ASN A 113 0.73 -3.21 15.78
C ASN A 113 1.12 -3.47 14.30
N ARG A 114 0.31 -3.01 13.34
CA ARG A 114 0.61 -3.15 11.90
C ARG A 114 1.72 -2.21 11.45
N TYR A 115 1.72 -0.97 11.93
CA TYR A 115 2.73 0.02 11.61
C TYR A 115 4.11 -0.42 12.10
N GLU A 116 4.24 -0.79 13.37
CA GLU A 116 5.52 -1.19 13.98
C GLU A 116 6.12 -2.45 13.36
N LYS A 117 5.30 -3.33 12.78
CA LYS A 117 5.75 -4.51 12.03
C LYS A 117 6.04 -4.23 10.56
N GLY A 118 5.78 -3.01 10.07
CA GLY A 118 5.90 -2.66 8.65
C GLY A 118 4.83 -3.30 7.75
N HIS A 119 3.77 -3.89 8.33
CA HIS A 119 2.68 -4.51 7.57
C HIS A 119 1.75 -3.47 6.95
N ALA A 120 1.77 -2.24 7.45
CA ALA A 120 1.03 -1.11 6.89
C ALA A 120 1.88 0.15 6.94
N GLN A 121 1.72 1.02 5.94
CA GLN A 121 2.30 2.36 5.96
C GLN A 121 1.52 3.21 6.96
N PRO A 122 2.20 3.89 7.91
CA PRO A 122 1.55 4.87 8.77
C PRO A 122 0.95 6.01 7.96
N VAL A 123 -0.23 6.49 8.36
CA VAL A 123 -0.81 7.71 7.78
C VAL A 123 0.10 8.90 8.10
N ALA A 124 0.26 9.83 7.17
CA ALA A 124 1.14 10.99 7.34
C ALA A 124 0.88 11.76 8.64
N ALA A 125 -0.40 11.95 9.02
CA ALA A 125 -0.78 12.62 10.27
C ALA A 125 -0.23 11.90 11.53
N VAL A 126 -0.35 10.57 11.60
CA VAL A 126 0.20 9.76 12.70
C VAL A 126 1.71 9.93 12.78
N PHE A 127 2.38 9.83 11.64
CA PHE A 127 3.84 9.96 11.58
C PHE A 127 4.32 11.35 11.99
N ASN A 128 3.66 12.40 11.50
CA ASN A 128 3.99 13.79 11.81
C ASN A 128 3.75 14.13 13.28
N LEU A 129 2.63 13.68 13.87
CA LEU A 129 2.34 13.86 15.29
C LEU A 129 3.43 13.22 16.15
N PHE A 130 3.78 11.96 15.89
CA PHE A 130 4.84 11.29 16.64
C PHE A 130 6.21 11.94 16.42
N ASN A 131 6.51 12.42 15.21
CA ASN A 131 7.76 13.15 14.96
C ASN A 131 7.82 14.51 15.67
N LEU A 132 6.68 15.17 15.89
CA LEU A 132 6.57 16.38 16.71
C LEU A 132 6.78 16.04 18.20
N LEU A 133 6.04 15.06 18.72
CA LEU A 133 6.11 14.63 20.12
C LEU A 133 7.47 14.02 20.49
N ASP A 134 8.23 13.49 19.54
CA ASP A 134 9.61 13.10 19.78
C ASP A 134 10.48 14.31 20.14
N ARG A 135 10.26 15.47 19.52
CA ARG A 135 11.01 16.70 19.80
C ARG A 135 10.46 17.49 20.98
N HIS A 136 9.14 17.42 21.19
CA HIS A 136 8.41 18.14 22.23
C HIS A 136 7.50 17.18 23.00
N PRO A 137 8.06 16.32 23.87
CA PRO A 137 7.28 15.33 24.63
C PRO A 137 6.34 15.97 25.66
N ASP A 138 6.60 17.21 26.05
CA ASP A 138 5.77 18.06 26.92
C ASP A 138 4.38 18.33 26.33
N LEU A 139 4.25 18.38 25.00
CA LEU A 139 2.96 18.57 24.32
C LEU A 139 2.04 17.34 24.40
N LEU A 140 2.51 16.20 24.93
CA LEU A 140 1.69 14.99 25.00
C LEU A 140 0.41 15.22 25.81
N GLU A 141 0.49 15.94 26.92
CA GLU A 141 -0.66 16.23 27.79
C GLU A 141 -1.72 17.03 27.03
N GLU A 142 -1.31 18.09 26.31
CA GLU A 142 -2.21 18.91 25.50
C GLU A 142 -2.92 18.08 24.41
N VAL A 143 -2.21 17.19 23.72
CA VAL A 143 -2.81 16.34 22.68
C VAL A 143 -3.78 15.32 23.28
N MET A 144 -3.50 14.82 24.48
CA MET A 144 -4.41 13.90 25.19
C MET A 144 -5.69 14.60 25.68
N GLU A 145 -5.61 15.87 26.05
CA GLU A 145 -6.76 16.69 26.41
C GLU A 145 -7.60 17.13 25.19
N ALA A 146 -6.94 17.30 24.04
CA ALA A 146 -7.57 17.62 22.77
C ALA A 146 -8.44 16.45 22.25
N LYS A 147 -9.61 16.27 22.88
CA LYS A 147 -10.60 15.28 22.47
C LYS A 147 -11.08 15.62 21.05
N PRO A 148 -10.88 14.74 20.05
CA PRO A 148 -11.31 15.04 18.69
C PRO A 148 -12.82 15.20 18.64
N LEU A 149 -13.29 16.33 18.09
CA LEU A 149 -14.72 16.63 17.84
C LEU A 149 -15.28 15.83 16.65
N VAL A 150 -14.74 14.65 16.39
CA VAL A 150 -15.20 13.76 15.32
C VAL A 150 -16.02 12.66 15.96
N PRO A 151 -17.29 12.46 15.56
CA PRO A 151 -18.10 11.37 16.09
C PRO A 151 -17.45 10.03 15.77
N THR A 152 -16.80 9.43 16.76
CA THR A 152 -16.41 8.02 16.75
C THR A 152 -17.68 7.18 16.83
N ARG A 153 -17.70 6.05 16.10
CA ARG A 153 -18.85 5.14 15.92
C ARG A 153 -19.89 5.21 17.05
N VAL A 154 -21.15 5.44 16.69
CA VAL A 154 -22.29 5.37 17.62
C VAL A 154 -22.22 4.04 18.37
N ALA A 155 -22.01 4.11 19.68
CA ALA A 155 -22.17 2.95 20.53
C ALA A 155 -23.64 2.53 20.46
N PHE A 156 -23.91 1.34 19.95
CA PHE A 156 -25.20 0.72 20.20
C PHE A 156 -25.23 0.37 21.68
N GLU A 157 -25.90 1.19 22.48
CA GLU A 157 -26.28 0.80 23.83
C GLU A 157 -27.03 -0.54 23.72
N LYS A 158 -26.68 -1.51 24.57
CA LYS A 158 -27.45 -2.75 24.66
C LYS A 158 -28.88 -2.32 24.99
N GLY A 159 -29.79 -2.49 24.04
CA GLY A 159 -31.21 -2.30 24.27
C GLY A 159 -31.66 -3.12 25.49
N PRO A 160 -32.73 -2.70 26.18
CA PRO A 160 -33.24 -3.42 27.34
C PRO A 160 -33.39 -4.90 27.02
N ALA A 161 -33.05 -5.75 28.00
CA ALA A 161 -33.14 -7.21 27.87
C ALA A 161 -34.55 -7.59 27.41
N GLY A 162 -34.70 -7.95 26.13
CA GLY A 162 -36.00 -8.29 25.52
C GLY A 162 -36.29 -7.68 24.15
N THR A 163 -35.51 -6.72 23.65
CA THR A 163 -35.74 -6.18 22.29
C THR A 163 -35.12 -7.08 21.22
N THR A 164 -35.87 -8.09 20.76
CA THR A 164 -35.54 -8.86 19.56
C THR A 164 -35.83 -8.00 18.32
N VAL A 165 -34.80 -7.43 17.70
CA VAL A 165 -34.95 -6.79 16.38
C VAL A 165 -34.91 -7.89 15.31
N THR A 166 -36.07 -8.21 14.74
CA THR A 166 -36.18 -9.08 13.57
C THR A 166 -35.67 -8.34 12.33
N ILE A 167 -34.40 -8.55 12.00
CA ILE A 167 -33.85 -8.13 10.71
C ILE A 167 -34.40 -9.02 9.60
N ASN A 168 -35.30 -8.47 8.78
CA ASN A 168 -35.84 -9.16 7.62
C ASN A 168 -34.75 -9.25 6.54
N LYS A 169 -34.14 -10.43 6.34
CA LYS A 169 -33.03 -10.67 5.41
C LYS A 169 -33.44 -10.67 3.92
N LYS A 170 -34.33 -9.76 3.50
CA LYS A 170 -34.65 -9.53 2.08
C LYS A 170 -33.87 -8.32 1.56
N GLY A 171 -32.55 -8.49 1.48
CA GLY A 171 -31.66 -7.62 0.72
C GLY A 171 -30.59 -8.50 0.06
N PRO A 172 -30.17 -8.22 -1.17
CA PRO A 172 -29.21 -9.08 -1.87
C PRO A 172 -27.87 -9.04 -1.12
N SER A 173 -27.44 -10.20 -0.61
CA SER A 173 -26.08 -10.36 -0.06
C SER A 173 -25.04 -10.10 -1.16
N PRO A 174 -24.00 -9.29 -0.90
CA PRO A 174 -22.86 -9.23 -1.80
C PRO A 174 -22.11 -10.56 -1.71
N LYS A 175 -22.07 -11.31 -2.81
CA LYS A 175 -21.33 -12.57 -2.92
C LYS A 175 -19.83 -12.27 -2.89
N THR A 176 -19.19 -12.39 -1.73
CA THR A 176 -17.73 -12.52 -1.64
C THR A 176 -17.35 -13.98 -1.88
N GLY A 177 -16.55 -14.20 -2.92
CA GLY A 177 -16.17 -15.50 -3.44
C GLY A 177 -15.38 -16.40 -2.49
N ALA A 178 -15.73 -17.68 -2.57
CA ALA A 178 -14.93 -18.89 -2.45
C ALA A 178 -13.56 -18.80 -1.73
N ARG A 179 -13.52 -19.39 -0.53
CA ARG A 179 -12.34 -20.16 -0.09
C ARG A 179 -12.45 -21.56 -0.65
N ARG A 180 -11.49 -21.98 -1.49
CA ARG A 180 -11.23 -23.40 -1.75
C ARG A 180 -10.02 -23.80 -0.91
N GLY A 181 -10.27 -24.60 0.12
CA GLY A 181 -9.31 -25.59 0.59
C GLY A 181 -9.68 -26.92 -0.07
N ALA A 182 -8.70 -27.66 -0.57
CA ALA A 182 -8.86 -29.06 -0.95
C ALA A 182 -7.75 -29.86 -0.26
N ALA A 183 -8.17 -30.88 0.48
CA ALA A 183 -7.31 -31.89 1.07
C ALA A 183 -7.22 -33.12 0.14
N ALA A 184 -6.01 -33.67 0.06
CA ALA A 184 -5.62 -35.09 0.04
C ALA A 184 -6.31 -36.13 -0.89
N SER A 185 -5.46 -36.78 -1.70
CA SER A 185 -5.12 -38.24 -1.65
C SER A 185 -5.42 -39.12 -2.89
N ALA A 186 -4.35 -39.84 -3.29
CA ALA A 186 -4.24 -41.23 -3.76
C ALA A 186 -4.54 -41.68 -5.22
N ALA A 187 -3.49 -42.31 -5.76
CA ALA A 187 -3.43 -43.56 -6.56
C ALA A 187 -3.78 -43.54 -8.06
N ARG A 188 -2.74 -43.65 -8.91
CA ARG A 188 -2.31 -44.90 -9.57
C ARG A 188 -0.95 -44.72 -10.23
#